data_AF-K2BN00-F1
#
_entry.id   AF-K2BN00-F1
#
_cell.length_a   1.000
_cell.length_b   1.000
_cell.length_c   1.000
_cell.angle_alpha   90.00
_cell.angle_beta   90.00
_cell.angle_gamma   90.00
#
_symmetry.space_group_name_H-M   'P 1'
#
loop_
_entity.id
_entity.type
_entity.pdbx_description
1 polymer ?
#
loop_
_entity_poly.entity_id
_entity_poly.type
_entity_poly.pdbx_seq_one_letter_code
_entity_poly.pdbx_strand_id
1 'polypeptide(L)'
;MNSLLLVSPALKKLRRVFSHRNRMVLAFLATGSVLIAILIYYGLYRFLEYVGRAPMLGDTFGPILGGLLVSKLLEMLFLTLFFMVLFSSVIAALSSFFLNEELPTLMSSPLPIGMIFRSRMLLMTIESSWMVVVFFMPALYSFATALKADWPAYLIFPFFMLFSVLLPNLVGAFTALALAAFFPIRQMKKVFQFLSIIVLTALIFFLRSLEAEKLLNPSYFKDISQYILSLEVPLINYSPSSWLHQASMSLFRNNTSEALRHIAPLVALTVGGFLFLHLFANRYYRKSWQCSMEAVDNQVLGLEWLRRVLVWPFRWTDPVFRVIANKEITTFVRDPAIFSQIFMMAAIVFVYGYNLSILPLKDIPSLYSGELN
;
A
#
# COMPACT_ATOMS: atom_id res chain seq x y z
N MET A 1 0.55 29.63 14.71
CA MET A 1 -0.83 29.14 14.47
C MET A 1 -0.80 27.63 14.32
N ASN A 2 -1.66 26.89 15.05
CA ASN A 2 -1.64 25.41 15.09
C ASN A 2 -2.42 24.81 13.91
N SER A 3 -1.79 23.91 13.14
CA SER A 3 -2.43 23.13 12.06
C SER A 3 -3.68 22.37 12.53
N LEU A 4 -3.73 22.00 13.81
CA LEU A 4 -4.88 21.34 14.44
C LEU A 4 -6.17 22.19 14.41
N LEU A 5 -6.06 23.53 14.39
CA LEU A 5 -7.24 24.40 14.29
C LEU A 5 -7.97 24.25 12.95
N LEU A 6 -7.24 23.92 11.88
CA LEU A 6 -7.81 23.67 10.55
C LEU A 6 -8.50 22.32 10.43
N VAL A 7 -8.20 21.38 11.33
CA VAL A 7 -8.87 20.08 11.43
C VAL A 7 -10.15 20.17 12.28
N SER A 8 -10.28 21.23 13.09
CA SER A 8 -11.42 21.42 13.99
C SER A 8 -12.81 21.46 13.30
N PRO A 9 -13.00 22.00 12.08
CA PRO A 9 -14.29 21.97 11.40
C PRO A 9 -14.70 20.54 11.03
N ALA A 10 -13.76 19.71 10.57
CA ALA A 10 -14.00 18.30 10.26
C ALA A 10 -14.38 17.51 11.52
N LEU A 11 -13.69 17.74 12.64
CA LEU A 11 -14.03 17.14 13.94
C LEU A 11 -15.40 17.60 14.44
N LYS A 12 -15.75 18.88 14.27
CA LYS A 12 -17.08 19.42 14.59
C LYS A 12 -18.17 18.81 13.70
N LYS A 13 -17.90 18.62 12.40
CA LYS A 13 -18.81 17.93 11.47
C LYS A 13 -19.04 16.49 11.93
N LEU A 14 -17.99 15.75 12.24
CA LEU A 14 -18.08 14.39 12.76
C LEU A 14 -18.88 14.35 14.06
N ARG A 15 -18.55 15.22 15.03
CA ARG A 15 -19.31 15.34 16.29
C ARG A 15 -20.79 15.68 16.07
N ARG A 16 -21.12 16.55 15.11
CA ARG A 16 -22.52 16.89 14.77
C ARG A 16 -23.27 15.71 14.14
N VAL A 17 -22.62 14.96 13.23
CA VAL A 17 -23.19 13.74 12.64
C VAL A 17 -23.56 12.73 13.73
N PHE A 18 -22.70 12.56 14.74
CA PHE A 18 -23.00 11.70 15.88
C PHE A 18 -24.02 12.33 16.83
N SER A 19 -23.99 13.64 17.07
CA SER A 19 -24.89 14.31 18.02
C SER A 19 -26.35 14.42 17.56
N HIS A 20 -26.62 14.45 16.25
CA HIS A 20 -27.98 14.50 15.70
C HIS A 20 -28.58 13.12 15.46
N ARG A 21 -27.80 12.04 15.57
CA ARG A 21 -28.31 10.67 15.47
C ARG A 21 -29.01 10.27 16.77
N ASN A 22 -30.10 9.51 16.64
CA ASN A 22 -30.83 8.95 17.77
C ASN A 22 -29.87 8.13 18.65
N ARG A 23 -29.94 8.31 19.98
CA ARG A 23 -29.09 7.61 20.96
C ARG A 23 -29.15 6.09 20.80
N MET A 24 -30.30 5.54 20.40
CA MET A 24 -30.44 4.11 20.11
C MET A 24 -29.61 3.65 18.91
N VAL A 25 -29.53 4.47 17.85
CA VAL A 25 -28.73 4.16 16.65
C VAL A 25 -27.23 4.21 16.99
N LEU A 26 -26.83 5.18 17.82
CA LEU A 26 -25.45 5.27 18.31
C LEU A 26 -25.06 4.08 19.17
N ALA A 27 -25.94 3.71 20.11
CA ALA A 27 -25.75 2.55 20.96
C ALA A 27 -25.65 1.28 20.12
N PHE A 28 -26.56 1.09 19.15
CA PHE A 28 -26.55 -0.06 18.23
C PHE A 28 -25.28 -0.14 17.37
N LEU A 29 -24.79 0.99 16.85
CA LEU A 29 -23.54 1.03 16.07
C LEU A 29 -22.32 0.71 16.95
N ALA A 30 -22.28 1.25 18.18
CA ALA A 30 -21.18 1.00 19.11
C ALA A 30 -21.19 -0.44 19.65
N THR A 31 -22.36 -0.98 19.98
CA THR A 31 -22.47 -2.39 20.39
C THR A 31 -22.17 -3.32 19.22
N GLY A 32 -22.64 -3.00 18.02
CA GLY A 32 -22.34 -3.74 16.80
C GLY A 32 -20.83 -3.78 16.50
N SER A 33 -20.13 -2.64 16.59
CA SER A 33 -18.68 -2.60 16.36
C SER A 33 -17.89 -3.37 17.42
N VAL A 34 -18.27 -3.28 18.69
CA VAL A 34 -17.65 -4.05 19.78
C VAL A 34 -17.90 -5.54 19.61
N LEU A 35 -19.11 -5.96 19.26
CA LEU A 35 -19.44 -7.37 19.01
C LEU A 35 -18.63 -7.92 17.83
N ILE A 36 -18.54 -7.18 16.73
CA ILE A 36 -17.71 -7.56 15.58
C ILE A 36 -16.24 -7.68 15.99
N ALA A 37 -15.70 -6.73 16.76
CA ALA A 37 -14.33 -6.80 17.25
C ALA A 37 -14.07 -8.04 18.12
N ILE A 38 -15.01 -8.37 19.02
CA ILE A 38 -14.95 -9.58 19.86
C ILE A 38 -15.01 -10.85 19.00
N LEU A 39 -15.88 -10.88 17.98
CA LEU A 39 -16.03 -12.01 17.07
C LEU A 39 -14.76 -12.23 16.25
N ILE A 40 -14.18 -11.16 15.70
CA ILE A 40 -12.90 -11.22 14.99
C ILE A 40 -11.80 -11.72 15.92
N TYR A 41 -11.69 -11.15 17.12
CA TYR A 41 -10.68 -11.54 18.09
C TYR A 41 -10.80 -13.01 18.49
N TYR A 42 -12.00 -13.47 18.90
CA TYR A 42 -12.20 -14.84 19.37
C TYR A 42 -12.11 -15.87 18.24
N GLY A 43 -12.68 -15.57 17.08
CA GLY A 43 -12.61 -16.43 15.90
C GLY A 43 -11.17 -16.62 15.43
N LEU A 44 -10.41 -15.53 15.34
CA LEU A 44 -9.02 -15.58 14.90
C LEU A 44 -8.10 -16.20 15.97
N TYR A 45 -8.35 -15.93 17.26
CA TYR A 45 -7.65 -16.61 18.36
C TYR A 45 -7.81 -18.13 18.31
N ARG A 46 -9.06 -18.62 18.17
CA ARG A 46 -9.33 -20.06 18.06
C ARG A 46 -8.69 -20.69 16.83
N PHE A 47 -8.72 -19.98 15.70
CA PHE A 47 -8.04 -20.42 14.49
C PHE A 47 -6.51 -20.51 14.69
N LEU A 48 -5.89 -19.50 15.29
CA LEU A 48 -4.45 -19.49 15.57
C LEU A 48 -4.05 -20.57 16.59
N GLU A 49 -4.88 -20.83 17.60
CA GLU A 49 -4.66 -21.91 18.57
C GLU A 49 -4.70 -23.29 17.87
N TYR A 50 -5.64 -23.48 16.95
CA TYR A 50 -5.75 -24.71 16.15
C TYR A 50 -4.54 -24.88 15.21
N VAL A 51 -4.17 -23.83 14.48
CA VAL A 51 -3.00 -23.84 13.58
C VAL A 51 -1.69 -24.01 14.36
N GLY A 52 -1.55 -23.35 15.51
CA GLY A 52 -0.37 -23.42 16.36
C GLY A 52 -0.16 -24.80 17.00
N ARG A 53 -1.24 -25.53 17.31
CA ARG A 53 -1.15 -26.92 17.78
C ARG A 53 -0.86 -27.91 16.65
N ALA A 54 -1.28 -27.59 15.43
CA ALA A 54 -1.15 -28.41 14.23
C ALA A 54 -1.40 -29.92 14.50
N PRO A 55 -2.60 -30.29 14.95
CA PRO A 55 -2.91 -31.65 15.44
C PRO A 55 -2.70 -32.75 14.39
N MET A 56 -2.64 -32.40 13.10
CA MET A 56 -2.39 -33.34 12.00
C MET A 56 -0.93 -33.79 11.87
N LEU A 57 0.01 -33.13 12.54
CA LEU A 57 1.46 -33.39 12.43
C LEU A 57 2.05 -34.11 13.66
N GLY A 58 1.21 -34.51 14.62
CA GLY A 58 1.61 -35.18 15.87
C GLY A 58 2.13 -34.24 16.95
N ASP A 59 2.17 -34.71 18.20
CA ASP A 59 2.40 -33.88 19.40
C ASP A 59 3.81 -33.26 19.48
N THR A 60 4.80 -33.81 18.77
CA THR A 60 6.19 -33.35 18.79
C THR A 60 6.54 -32.38 17.65
N PHE A 61 6.12 -32.66 16.42
CA PHE A 61 6.41 -31.79 15.27
C PHE A 61 5.35 -30.70 15.07
N GLY A 62 4.12 -30.93 15.55
CA GLY A 62 2.99 -30.00 15.43
C GLY A 62 3.28 -28.61 15.99
N PRO A 63 3.74 -28.45 17.25
CA PRO A 63 3.96 -27.12 17.83
C PRO A 63 5.07 -26.30 17.13
N ILE A 64 6.10 -26.97 16.59
CA ILE A 64 7.23 -26.31 15.92
C ILE A 64 6.78 -25.75 14.56
N LEU A 65 6.14 -26.60 13.75
CA LEU A 65 5.58 -26.19 12.46
C LEU A 65 4.44 -25.18 12.64
N GLY A 66 3.54 -25.42 13.60
CA GLY A 66 2.43 -24.52 13.91
C GLY A 66 2.91 -23.12 14.29
N GLY A 67 3.97 -23.00 15.10
CA GLY A 67 4.59 -21.70 15.43
C GLY A 67 5.18 -20.98 14.22
N LEU A 68 5.81 -21.72 13.30
CA LEU A 68 6.30 -21.18 12.02
C LEU A 68 5.15 -20.69 11.13
N LEU A 69 4.06 -21.47 11.02
CA LEU A 69 2.87 -21.08 10.27
C LEU A 69 2.22 -19.81 10.84
N VAL A 70 2.06 -19.73 12.17
CA VAL A 70 1.52 -18.52 12.83
C VAL A 70 2.39 -17.29 12.55
N SER A 71 3.72 -17.46 12.61
CA SER A 71 4.68 -16.41 12.23
C SER A 71 4.47 -15.97 10.78
N LYS A 72 4.32 -16.92 9.86
CA LYS A 72 4.14 -16.62 8.42
C LYS A 72 2.80 -15.94 8.13
N LEU A 73 1.73 -16.37 8.80
CA LEU A 73 0.42 -15.73 8.72
C LEU A 73 0.48 -14.26 9.17
N LEU A 74 1.23 -13.98 10.25
CA LEU A 74 1.43 -12.61 10.73
C LEU A 74 2.22 -11.76 9.71
N GLU A 75 3.26 -12.33 9.10
CA GLU A 75 4.03 -11.67 8.04
C GLU A 75 3.14 -11.30 6.85
N MET A 76 2.33 -12.25 6.37
CA MET A 76 1.39 -12.05 5.28
C MET A 76 0.33 -11.00 5.64
N LEU A 77 -0.18 -11.02 6.87
CA LEU A 77 -1.12 -10.02 7.37
C LEU A 77 -0.52 -8.62 7.30
N PHE A 78 0.71 -8.41 7.78
CA PHE A 78 1.35 -7.09 7.69
C PHE A 78 1.64 -6.65 6.26
N LEU A 79 2.03 -7.58 5.38
CA LEU A 79 2.24 -7.27 3.97
C LEU A 79 0.93 -6.86 3.29
N THR A 80 -0.17 -7.60 3.49
CA THR A 80 -1.50 -7.23 2.96
C THR A 80 -1.93 -5.84 3.44
N LEU A 81 -1.77 -5.57 4.74
CA LEU A 81 -2.13 -4.31 5.35
C LEU A 81 -1.35 -3.15 4.73
N PHE A 82 -0.04 -3.32 4.56
CA PHE A 82 0.82 -2.29 3.98
C PHE A 82 0.33 -1.88 2.58
N PHE A 83 0.10 -2.84 1.68
CA PHE A 83 -0.37 -2.55 0.32
C PHE A 83 -1.79 -1.99 0.30
N MET A 84 -2.70 -2.54 1.12
CA MET A 84 -4.07 -2.03 1.21
C MET A 84 -4.10 -0.56 1.61
N VAL A 85 -3.35 -0.18 2.65
CA VAL A 85 -3.25 1.22 3.09
C VAL A 85 -2.54 2.06 2.04
N LEU A 86 -1.49 1.56 1.38
CA LEU A 86 -0.75 2.29 0.36
C LEU A 86 -1.65 2.67 -0.83
N PHE A 87 -2.48 1.76 -1.33
CA PHE A 87 -3.36 2.09 -2.44
C PHE A 87 -4.51 3.00 -2.02
N SER A 88 -5.11 2.73 -0.86
CA SER A 88 -6.16 3.58 -0.30
C SER A 88 -5.65 5.01 -0.05
N SER A 89 -4.41 5.15 0.43
CA SER A 89 -3.81 6.44 0.75
C SER A 89 -3.56 7.28 -0.50
N VAL A 90 -3.21 6.71 -1.65
CA VAL A 90 -3.06 7.48 -2.90
C VAL A 90 -4.38 8.15 -3.30
N ILE A 91 -5.48 7.41 -3.20
CA ILE A 91 -6.83 7.90 -3.52
C ILE A 91 -7.26 8.98 -2.51
N ALA A 92 -7.11 8.69 -1.22
CA ALA A 92 -7.42 9.64 -0.16
C ALA A 92 -6.57 10.92 -0.27
N ALA A 93 -5.30 10.80 -0.66
CA ALA A 93 -4.40 11.93 -0.87
C ALA A 93 -4.88 12.82 -2.01
N LEU A 94 -5.21 12.24 -3.17
CA LEU A 94 -5.74 13.01 -4.30
C LEU A 94 -7.00 13.78 -3.87
N SER A 95 -7.97 13.08 -3.27
CA SER A 95 -9.22 13.67 -2.76
C SER A 95 -8.96 14.82 -1.78
N SER A 96 -8.15 14.59 -0.75
CA SER A 96 -7.90 15.56 0.31
C SER A 96 -7.04 16.75 -0.13
N PHE A 97 -6.03 16.52 -0.98
CA PHE A 97 -5.05 17.54 -1.37
C PHE A 97 -5.49 18.40 -2.53
N PHE A 98 -6.44 17.96 -3.36
CA PHE A 98 -6.76 18.66 -4.60
C PHE A 98 -8.26 18.82 -4.88
N LEU A 99 -9.12 17.88 -4.47
CA LEU A 99 -10.56 17.91 -4.78
C LEU A 99 -11.44 18.45 -3.66
N ASN A 100 -10.87 18.66 -2.47
CA ASN A 100 -11.67 19.09 -1.35
C ASN A 100 -12.28 20.48 -1.59
N GLU A 101 -13.60 20.60 -1.42
CA GLU A 101 -14.36 21.84 -1.68
C GLU A 101 -13.90 23.01 -0.80
N GLU A 102 -13.34 22.74 0.38
CA GLU A 102 -12.82 23.77 1.30
C GLU A 102 -11.45 24.33 0.86
N LEU A 103 -10.76 23.63 -0.05
CA LEU A 103 -9.38 23.92 -0.39
C LEU A 103 -9.19 25.29 -1.08
N PRO A 104 -10.03 25.73 -2.04
CA PRO A 104 -9.91 27.05 -2.65
C PRO A 104 -9.99 28.18 -1.61
N THR A 105 -10.90 28.07 -0.64
CA THR A 105 -11.05 29.04 0.46
C THR A 105 -9.85 29.05 1.40
N LEU A 106 -9.25 27.89 1.66
CA LEU A 106 -8.03 27.79 2.45
C LEU A 106 -6.82 28.36 1.71
N MET A 107 -6.73 28.13 0.41
CA MET A 107 -5.62 28.60 -0.43
C MET A 107 -5.65 30.12 -0.68
N SER A 108 -6.82 30.76 -0.56
CA SER A 108 -6.95 32.23 -0.61
C SER A 108 -6.75 32.90 0.75
N SER A 109 -6.76 32.14 1.85
CA SER A 109 -6.53 32.67 3.20
C SER A 109 -5.04 32.99 3.45
N PRO A 110 -4.70 33.91 4.37
CA PRO A 110 -3.31 34.27 4.70
C PRO A 110 -2.60 33.20 5.56
N LEU A 111 -2.86 31.92 5.31
CA LEU A 111 -2.27 30.80 6.02
C LEU A 111 -1.03 30.28 5.29
N PRO A 112 0.03 29.86 6.02
CA PRO A 112 1.19 29.28 5.39
C PRO A 112 0.84 27.93 4.74
N ILE A 113 1.35 27.71 3.52
CA ILE A 113 1.02 26.54 2.70
C ILE A 113 1.31 25.21 3.40
N GLY A 114 2.42 25.13 4.14
CA GLY A 114 2.79 23.96 4.93
C GLY A 114 1.78 23.62 6.03
N MET A 115 1.06 24.60 6.56
CA MET A 115 0.02 24.38 7.57
C MET A 115 -1.26 23.81 6.94
N ILE A 116 -1.64 24.31 5.76
CA ILE A 116 -2.75 23.75 4.97
C ILE A 116 -2.44 22.30 4.62
N PHE A 117 -1.25 22.03 4.07
CA PHE A 117 -0.82 20.67 3.73
C PHE A 117 -0.85 19.72 4.92
N ARG A 118 -0.25 20.09 6.06
CA ARG A 118 -0.26 19.27 7.28
C ARG A 118 -1.69 18.96 7.76
N SER A 119 -2.61 19.92 7.67
CA SER A 119 -4.01 19.69 8.06
C SER A 119 -4.71 18.67 7.15
N ARG A 120 -4.49 18.76 5.83
CA ARG A 120 -5.07 17.85 4.85
C ARG A 120 -4.43 16.47 4.91
N MET A 121 -3.14 16.40 5.22
CA MET A 121 -2.42 15.15 5.41
C MET A 121 -2.95 14.39 6.64
N LEU A 122 -3.23 15.09 7.74
CA LEU A 122 -3.86 14.47 8.92
C LEU A 122 -5.25 13.92 8.59
N LEU A 123 -6.08 14.70 7.88
CA LEU A 123 -7.43 14.26 7.46
C LEU A 123 -7.35 13.03 6.54
N MET A 124 -6.46 13.06 5.55
CA MET A 124 -6.20 11.95 4.64
C MET A 124 -5.78 10.69 5.41
N THR A 125 -4.83 10.82 6.35
CA THR A 125 -4.31 9.70 7.12
C THR A 125 -5.40 9.05 7.97
N ILE A 126 -6.29 9.85 8.56
CA ILE A 126 -7.44 9.35 9.30
C ILE A 126 -8.41 8.63 8.34
N GLU A 127 -8.72 9.24 7.20
CA GLU A 127 -9.66 8.69 6.20
C GLU A 127 -9.20 7.35 5.62
N SER A 128 -7.91 7.21 5.28
CA SER A 128 -7.36 5.97 4.70
C SER A 128 -7.20 4.85 5.73
N SER A 129 -7.11 5.17 7.01
CA SER A 129 -6.55 4.24 8.00
C SER A 129 -7.49 3.88 9.15
N TRP A 130 -8.59 4.61 9.34
CA TRP A 130 -9.50 4.36 10.47
C TRP A 130 -10.05 2.91 10.46
N MET A 131 -10.42 2.37 9.30
CA MET A 131 -10.92 1.00 9.19
C MET A 131 -9.85 -0.01 9.58
N VAL A 132 -8.63 0.20 9.09
CA VAL A 132 -7.52 -0.72 9.33
C VAL A 132 -7.24 -0.80 10.83
N VAL A 133 -7.17 0.33 11.53
CA VAL A 133 -6.97 0.34 12.98
C VAL A 133 -8.12 -0.36 13.71
N VAL A 134 -9.38 -0.11 13.33
CA VAL A 134 -10.54 -0.69 14.03
C VAL A 134 -10.66 -2.21 13.81
N PHE A 135 -10.45 -2.70 12.59
CA PHE A 135 -10.65 -4.12 12.25
C PHE A 135 -9.42 -4.99 12.48
N PHE A 136 -8.21 -4.46 12.26
CA PHE A 136 -6.98 -5.24 12.44
C PHE A 136 -6.45 -5.23 13.87
N MET A 137 -6.75 -4.22 14.70
CA MET A 137 -6.32 -4.25 16.11
C MET A 137 -6.83 -5.48 16.88
N PRO A 138 -8.14 -5.85 16.81
CA PRO A 138 -8.62 -7.08 17.43
C PRO A 138 -7.94 -8.34 16.87
N ALA A 139 -7.71 -8.38 15.56
CA ALA A 139 -7.00 -9.50 14.93
C ALA A 139 -5.57 -9.63 15.49
N LEU A 140 -4.85 -8.52 15.63
CA LEU A 140 -3.47 -8.49 16.12
C LEU A 140 -3.37 -8.82 17.61
N TYR A 141 -4.35 -8.42 18.43
CA TYR A 141 -4.43 -8.88 19.82
C TYR A 141 -4.69 -10.38 19.95
N SER A 142 -5.32 -11.00 18.95
CA SER A 142 -5.48 -12.46 18.92
C SER A 142 -4.14 -13.18 18.68
N PHE A 143 -3.21 -12.59 17.91
CA PHE A 143 -1.84 -13.08 17.77
C PHE A 143 -1.04 -12.94 19.07
N ALA A 144 -1.15 -11.80 19.76
CA ALA A 144 -0.46 -11.57 21.03
C ALA A 144 -0.89 -12.60 22.10
N THR A 145 -2.20 -12.91 22.16
CA THR A 145 -2.74 -13.90 23.11
C THR A 145 -2.44 -15.33 22.72
N ALA A 146 -2.49 -15.67 21.42
CA ALA A 146 -2.12 -16.99 20.92
C ALA A 146 -0.64 -17.33 21.20
N LEU A 147 0.25 -16.34 21.11
CA LEU A 147 1.68 -16.47 21.39
C LEU A 147 2.05 -16.30 22.87
N LYS A 148 1.06 -16.15 23.76
CA LYS A 148 1.24 -15.95 25.21
C LYS A 148 2.11 -14.74 25.58
N ALA A 149 1.93 -13.62 24.88
CA ALA A 149 2.66 -12.39 25.14
C ALA A 149 2.27 -11.75 26.49
N ASP A 150 3.25 -11.12 27.14
CA ASP A 150 3.09 -10.39 28.40
C ASP A 150 2.28 -9.09 28.23
N TRP A 151 1.80 -8.56 29.35
CA TRP A 151 1.03 -7.30 29.40
C TRP A 151 1.66 -6.10 28.64
N PRO A 152 2.99 -5.86 28.68
CA PRO A 152 3.62 -4.76 27.95
C PRO A 152 3.40 -4.82 26.43
N ALA A 153 3.24 -6.03 25.86
CA ALA A 153 3.02 -6.19 24.43
C ALA A 153 1.74 -5.47 23.97
N TYR A 154 0.66 -5.55 24.76
CA TYR A 154 -0.63 -4.91 24.42
C TYR A 154 -0.56 -3.38 24.44
N LEU A 155 0.36 -2.79 25.20
CA LEU A 155 0.56 -1.34 25.28
C LEU A 155 1.52 -0.82 24.20
N ILE A 156 2.57 -1.57 23.87
CA ILE A 156 3.58 -1.19 22.89
C ILE A 156 3.08 -1.41 21.46
N PHE A 157 2.30 -2.47 21.23
CA PHE A 157 1.85 -2.84 19.89
C PHE A 157 1.03 -1.74 19.15
N PRO A 158 0.12 -0.98 19.80
CA PRO A 158 -0.51 0.19 19.20
C PRO A 158 0.47 1.22 18.60
N PHE A 159 1.64 1.38 19.23
CA PHE A 159 2.69 2.27 18.72
C PHE A 159 3.30 1.71 17.42
N PHE A 160 3.54 0.41 17.33
CA PHE A 160 4.02 -0.22 16.09
C PHE A 160 3.01 -0.08 14.95
N MET A 161 1.72 -0.26 15.27
CA MET A 161 0.61 -0.09 14.33
C MET A 161 0.55 1.34 13.78
N LEU A 162 0.81 2.35 14.61
CA LEU A 162 0.84 3.75 14.18
C LEU A 162 1.87 3.98 13.06
N PHE A 163 3.10 3.49 13.22
CA PHE A 163 4.14 3.65 12.18
C PHE A 163 3.88 2.81 10.95
N SER A 164 3.34 1.60 11.13
CA SER A 164 2.92 0.72 10.04
C SER A 164 1.93 1.41 9.10
N VAL A 165 1.01 2.18 9.67
CA VAL A 165 -0.01 2.94 8.94
C VAL A 165 0.54 4.25 8.38
N LEU A 166 1.40 4.96 9.11
CA LEU A 166 1.93 6.26 8.67
C LEU A 166 2.82 6.14 7.43
N LEU A 167 3.64 5.09 7.33
CA LEU A 167 4.56 4.90 6.20
C LEU A 167 3.86 4.84 4.83
N PRO A 168 2.88 3.95 4.60
CA PRO A 168 2.16 3.91 3.33
C PRO A 168 1.34 5.19 3.08
N ASN A 169 0.91 5.90 4.12
CA ASN A 169 0.27 7.21 3.95
C ASN A 169 1.24 8.29 3.47
N LEU A 170 2.49 8.29 3.95
CA LEU A 170 3.54 9.19 3.46
C LEU A 170 3.86 8.92 1.99
N VAL A 171 3.96 7.65 1.61
CA VAL A 171 4.20 7.24 0.22
C VAL A 171 3.00 7.61 -0.66
N GLY A 172 1.77 7.37 -0.21
CA GLY A 172 0.55 7.78 -0.92
C GLY A 172 0.43 9.30 -1.11
N ALA A 173 0.79 10.06 -0.07
CA ALA A 173 0.80 11.52 -0.14
C ALA A 173 1.87 12.05 -1.12
N PHE A 174 3.07 11.46 -1.09
CA PHE A 174 4.14 11.81 -2.02
C PHE A 174 3.76 11.48 -3.47
N THR A 175 3.27 10.27 -3.71
CA THR A 175 2.84 9.81 -5.04
C THR A 175 1.70 10.67 -5.58
N ALA A 176 0.71 11.05 -4.76
CA ALA A 176 -0.35 11.96 -5.17
C ALA A 176 0.18 13.37 -5.53
N LEU A 177 1.10 13.94 -4.73
CA LEU A 177 1.76 15.21 -5.04
C LEU A 177 2.58 15.14 -6.33
N ALA A 178 3.28 14.02 -6.57
CA ALA A 178 4.05 13.79 -7.78
C ALA A 178 3.13 13.64 -8.99
N LEU A 179 2.08 12.82 -8.90
CA LEU A 179 1.07 12.64 -9.94
C LEU A 179 0.41 13.96 -10.32
N ALA A 180 0.05 14.78 -9.33
CA ALA A 180 -0.48 16.12 -9.53
C ALA A 180 0.45 17.07 -10.27
N ALA A 181 1.77 16.89 -10.16
CA ALA A 181 2.75 17.69 -10.88
C ALA A 181 2.86 17.28 -12.35
N PHE A 182 2.58 16.01 -12.68
CA PHE A 182 2.66 15.48 -14.05
C PHE A 182 1.32 15.50 -14.78
N PHE A 183 0.20 15.32 -14.08
CA PHE A 183 -1.13 15.17 -14.66
C PHE A 183 -2.10 16.25 -14.16
N PRO A 184 -2.79 16.97 -15.06
CA PRO A 184 -3.86 17.89 -14.69
C PRO A 184 -5.03 17.13 -14.03
N ILE A 185 -5.24 17.40 -12.75
CA ILE A 185 -6.06 16.60 -11.82
C ILE A 185 -7.55 16.63 -12.16
N ARG A 186 -8.03 17.62 -12.95
CA ARG A 186 -9.43 17.64 -13.43
C ARG A 186 -9.75 16.52 -14.43
N GLN A 187 -8.75 15.85 -15.01
CA GLN A 187 -8.96 14.59 -15.75
C GLN A 187 -9.04 13.36 -14.83
N MET A 188 -9.72 13.48 -13.67
CA MET A 188 -9.90 12.45 -12.64
C MET A 188 -10.13 11.06 -13.21
N LYS A 189 -10.99 10.91 -14.23
CA LYS A 189 -11.28 9.62 -14.87
C LYS A 189 -10.03 8.91 -15.37
N LYS A 190 -9.08 9.64 -15.96
CA LYS A 190 -7.83 9.08 -16.52
C LYS A 190 -6.81 8.78 -15.42
N VAL A 191 -6.73 9.64 -14.39
CA VAL A 191 -5.87 9.39 -13.21
C VAL A 191 -6.34 8.16 -12.45
N PHE A 192 -7.66 8.00 -12.25
CA PHE A 192 -8.24 6.81 -11.63
C PHE A 192 -8.04 5.54 -12.47
N GLN A 193 -8.16 5.61 -13.80
CA GLN A 193 -7.83 4.48 -14.68
C GLN A 193 -6.35 4.08 -14.55
N PHE A 194 -5.44 5.05 -14.62
CA PHE A 194 -4.00 4.79 -14.46
C PHE A 194 -3.67 4.19 -13.09
N LEU A 195 -4.23 4.77 -12.02
CA LEU A 195 -4.08 4.24 -10.67
C LEU A 195 -4.67 2.84 -10.53
N SER A 196 -5.81 2.56 -11.16
CA SER A 196 -6.42 1.23 -11.12
C SER A 196 -5.55 0.16 -11.76
N ILE A 197 -4.86 0.50 -12.86
CA ILE A 197 -3.91 -0.44 -13.49
C ILE A 197 -2.69 -0.62 -12.59
N ILE A 198 -2.12 0.44 -12.00
CA ILE A 198 -1.01 0.32 -11.05
C ILE A 198 -1.38 -0.59 -9.88
N VAL A 199 -2.56 -0.35 -9.28
CA VAL A 199 -3.08 -1.15 -8.18
C VAL A 199 -3.26 -2.60 -8.62
N LEU A 200 -3.86 -2.85 -9.79
CA LEU A 200 -4.08 -4.20 -10.30
C LEU A 200 -2.75 -4.92 -10.58
N THR A 201 -1.78 -4.27 -11.22
CA THR A 201 -0.45 -4.83 -11.46
C THR A 201 0.24 -5.15 -10.14
N ALA A 202 0.27 -4.20 -9.21
CA ALA A 202 0.90 -4.42 -7.92
C ALA A 202 0.17 -5.47 -7.08
N LEU A 203 -1.16 -5.60 -7.20
CA LEU A 203 -1.94 -6.68 -6.59
C LEU A 203 -1.59 -8.04 -7.20
N ILE A 204 -1.40 -8.13 -8.52
CA ILE A 204 -0.96 -9.37 -9.18
C ILE A 204 0.44 -9.76 -8.69
N PHE A 205 1.37 -8.80 -8.65
CA PHE A 205 2.71 -9.03 -8.08
C PHE A 205 2.63 -9.46 -6.62
N PHE A 206 1.77 -8.83 -5.83
CA PHE A 206 1.54 -9.19 -4.43
C PHE A 206 1.02 -10.63 -4.29
N LEU A 207 -0.07 -10.99 -4.97
CA LEU A 207 -0.67 -12.34 -4.92
C LEU A 207 0.31 -13.42 -5.39
N ARG A 208 1.14 -13.09 -6.38
CA ARG A 208 2.13 -14.02 -6.92
C ARG A 208 3.37 -14.13 -6.05
N SER A 209 3.82 -13.03 -5.44
CA SER A 209 4.89 -13.03 -4.44
C SER A 209 4.54 -13.87 -3.22
N LEU A 210 3.25 -14.04 -2.91
CA LEU A 210 2.79 -14.95 -1.85
C LEU A 210 2.93 -16.44 -2.23
N GLU A 211 3.36 -16.76 -3.45
CA GLU A 211 3.35 -18.13 -4.00
C GLU A 211 2.01 -18.85 -3.73
N ALA A 212 0.89 -18.12 -3.79
CA ALA A 212 -0.43 -18.64 -3.42
C ALA A 212 -0.81 -19.90 -4.21
N GLU A 213 -0.23 -20.08 -5.40
CA GLU A 213 -0.36 -21.26 -6.27
C GLU A 213 0.29 -22.53 -5.67
N LYS A 214 1.33 -22.41 -4.84
CA LYS A 214 1.94 -23.57 -4.15
C LYS A 214 1.09 -24.04 -2.96
N LEU A 215 0.34 -23.14 -2.32
CA LEU A 215 -0.58 -23.47 -1.22
C LEU A 215 -1.78 -24.32 -1.66
N LEU A 216 -2.13 -24.29 -2.95
CA LEU A 216 -3.27 -25.01 -3.52
C LEU A 216 -2.90 -26.34 -4.19
N ASN A 217 -1.61 -26.68 -4.28
CA ASN A 217 -1.12 -27.88 -4.97
C ASN A 217 -0.77 -29.00 -3.98
N PRO A 218 -1.57 -30.08 -3.88
CA PRO A 218 -1.37 -31.19 -2.93
C PRO A 218 -0.06 -31.96 -3.14
N SER A 219 0.56 -31.85 -4.32
CA SER A 219 1.75 -32.60 -4.71
C SER A 219 3.04 -32.13 -3.99
N TYR A 220 3.10 -30.87 -3.53
CA TYR A 220 4.24 -30.33 -2.78
C TYR A 220 4.28 -30.75 -1.30
N PHE A 221 3.21 -31.38 -0.80
CA PHE A 221 3.14 -31.85 0.59
C PHE A 221 3.91 -33.16 0.85
N LYS A 222 4.41 -33.83 -0.20
CA LYS A 222 5.16 -35.11 -0.04
C LYS A 222 6.56 -34.93 0.55
N ASP A 223 7.20 -33.76 0.36
CA ASP A 223 8.51 -33.44 0.95
C ASP A 223 8.36 -32.30 1.97
N ILE A 224 8.00 -32.65 3.20
CA ILE A 224 7.85 -31.71 4.32
C ILE A 224 9.15 -30.90 4.54
N SER A 225 10.32 -31.49 4.26
CA SER A 225 11.62 -30.82 4.33
C SER A 225 11.79 -29.73 3.27
N GLN A 226 11.38 -29.98 2.02
CA GLN A 226 11.37 -28.96 0.96
C GLN A 226 10.26 -27.92 1.20
N TYR A 227 9.13 -28.29 1.79
CA TYR A 227 8.08 -27.36 2.21
C TYR A 227 8.57 -26.41 3.30
N ILE A 228 9.32 -26.89 4.30
CA ILE A 228 9.94 -26.04 5.34
C ILE A 228 10.97 -25.09 4.71
N LEU A 229 11.82 -25.57 3.80
CA LEU A 229 12.82 -24.75 3.10
C LEU A 229 12.20 -23.74 2.12
N SER A 230 11.00 -24.01 1.59
CA SER A 230 10.24 -23.06 0.74
C SER A 230 9.30 -22.15 1.54
N LEU A 231 8.92 -22.50 2.76
CA LEU A 231 8.27 -21.54 3.67
C LEU A 231 9.25 -20.47 4.17
N GLU A 232 10.54 -20.82 4.20
CA GLU A 232 11.67 -19.93 4.37
C GLU A 232 11.98 -19.13 3.09
N VAL A 233 11.01 -18.93 2.17
CA VAL A 233 11.16 -17.95 1.09
C VAL A 233 11.50 -16.60 1.73
N PRO A 234 12.69 -16.05 1.46
CA PRO A 234 13.11 -14.77 1.99
C PRO A 234 12.36 -13.70 1.21
N LEU A 235 11.12 -13.42 1.61
CA LEU A 235 10.38 -12.26 1.15
C LEU A 235 11.10 -11.02 1.67
N ILE A 236 12.09 -10.56 0.92
CA ILE A 236 12.84 -9.31 1.09
C ILE A 236 13.01 -8.94 2.58
N ASN A 237 14.08 -9.44 3.21
CA ASN A 237 14.41 -9.17 4.63
C ASN A 237 14.38 -7.68 5.01
N TYR A 238 14.41 -6.78 4.03
CA TYR A 238 14.47 -5.32 4.16
C TYR A 238 13.19 -4.59 3.74
N SER A 239 11.99 -5.14 4.00
CA SER A 239 10.72 -4.45 3.73
C SER A 239 10.12 -3.80 4.99
N PRO A 240 9.33 -2.72 4.87
CA PRO A 240 8.63 -2.13 6.02
C PRO A 240 7.74 -3.11 6.79
N SER A 241 7.10 -4.03 6.06
CA SER A 241 6.28 -5.10 6.64
C SER A 241 7.13 -6.16 7.36
N SER A 242 8.34 -6.49 6.88
CA SER A 242 9.22 -7.46 7.54
C SER A 242 9.80 -6.91 8.85
N TRP A 243 10.18 -5.63 8.89
CA TRP A 243 10.62 -4.98 10.14
C TRP A 243 9.51 -4.97 11.20
N LEU A 244 8.27 -4.69 10.79
CA LEU A 244 7.11 -4.74 11.67
C LEU A 244 6.82 -6.16 12.16
N HIS A 245 6.93 -7.16 11.29
CA HIS A 245 6.79 -8.57 11.64
C HIS A 245 7.83 -9.01 12.68
N GLN A 246 9.12 -8.76 12.41
CA GLN A 246 10.22 -9.13 13.31
C GLN A 246 10.10 -8.41 14.67
N ALA A 247 9.74 -7.13 14.66
CA ALA A 247 9.48 -6.37 15.88
C ALA A 247 8.28 -6.94 16.66
N SER A 248 7.20 -7.30 15.97
CA SER A 248 6.01 -7.88 16.61
C SER A 248 6.32 -9.26 17.19
N MET A 249 7.06 -10.10 16.47
CA MET A 249 7.40 -11.45 16.92
C MET A 249 8.33 -11.44 18.13
N SER A 250 9.33 -10.55 18.14
CA SER A 250 10.21 -10.36 19.32
C SER A 250 9.44 -9.76 20.50
N LEU A 251 8.48 -8.87 20.27
CA LEU A 251 7.59 -8.34 21.30
C LEU A 251 6.71 -9.44 21.90
N PHE A 252 6.14 -10.32 21.07
CA PHE A 252 5.30 -11.45 21.52
C PHE A 252 6.09 -12.55 22.21
N ARG A 253 7.39 -12.66 21.94
CA ARG A 253 8.34 -13.52 22.68
C ARG A 253 8.87 -12.87 23.96
N ASN A 254 8.26 -11.76 24.40
CA ASN A 254 8.62 -11.00 25.60
C ASN A 254 10.03 -10.38 25.58
N ASN A 255 10.65 -10.23 24.40
CA ASN A 255 11.91 -9.51 24.25
C ASN A 255 11.66 -8.08 23.71
N THR A 256 11.28 -7.18 24.62
CA THR A 256 10.98 -5.77 24.28
C THR A 256 12.19 -5.02 23.73
N SER A 257 13.39 -5.34 24.20
CA SER A 257 14.63 -4.66 23.77
C SER A 257 14.95 -4.95 22.31
N GLU A 258 14.75 -6.19 21.89
CA GLU A 258 14.96 -6.64 20.51
C GLU A 258 13.84 -6.11 19.60
N ALA A 259 12.60 -6.10 20.08
CA ALA A 259 11.47 -5.50 19.36
C ALA A 259 11.70 -4.03 19.00
N LEU A 260 12.23 -3.25 19.94
CA LEU A 260 12.57 -1.85 19.73
C LEU A 260 13.70 -1.65 18.70
N ARG A 261 14.65 -2.59 18.61
CA ARG A 261 15.72 -2.56 17.60
C ARG A 261 15.17 -2.87 16.20
N HIS A 262 14.31 -3.87 16.10
CA HIS A 262 13.70 -4.28 14.81
C HIS A 262 12.74 -3.23 14.25
N ILE A 263 12.03 -2.47 15.11
CA ILE A 263 11.13 -1.39 14.66
C ILE A 263 11.86 -0.08 14.35
N ALA A 264 13.08 0.12 14.87
CA ALA A 264 13.86 1.34 14.68
C ALA A 264 14.00 1.80 13.22
N PRO A 265 14.31 0.94 12.22
CA PRO A 265 14.37 1.36 10.82
C PRO A 265 13.02 1.88 10.29
N LEU A 266 11.90 1.27 10.71
CA LEU A 266 10.55 1.72 10.33
C LEU A 266 10.26 3.12 10.91
N VAL A 267 10.60 3.34 12.17
CA VAL A 267 10.45 4.64 12.84
C VAL A 267 11.35 5.70 12.18
N ALA A 268 12.60 5.36 11.88
CA ALA A 268 13.51 6.27 11.20
C ALA A 268 12.99 6.66 9.80
N LEU A 269 12.50 5.67 9.03
CA LEU A 269 11.98 5.89 7.68
C LEU A 269 10.69 6.72 7.68
N THR A 270 9.79 6.49 8.64
CA THR A 270 8.57 7.29 8.79
C THR A 270 8.84 8.72 9.21
N VAL A 271 9.71 8.94 10.20
CA VAL A 271 10.09 10.29 10.65
C VAL A 271 10.83 11.04 9.54
N GLY A 272 11.80 10.39 8.90
CA GLY A 272 12.53 10.95 7.75
C GLY A 272 11.60 11.25 6.58
N GLY A 273 10.69 10.34 6.26
CA GLY A 273 9.68 10.51 5.22
C GLY A 273 8.71 11.66 5.51
N PHE A 274 8.30 11.83 6.77
CA PHE A 274 7.47 12.96 7.18
C PHE A 274 8.19 14.30 7.00
N LEU A 275 9.45 14.40 7.42
CA LEU A 275 10.27 15.61 7.24
C LEU A 275 10.49 15.91 5.75
N PHE A 276 10.87 14.90 4.96
CA PHE A 276 11.07 15.02 3.53
C PHE A 276 9.80 15.51 2.83
N LEU A 277 8.67 14.85 3.09
CA LEU A 277 7.38 15.22 2.51
C LEU A 277 6.96 16.62 2.93
N HIS A 278 7.19 17.01 4.18
CA HIS A 278 6.88 18.35 4.66
C HIS A 278 7.68 19.44 3.93
N LEU A 279 9.00 19.25 3.78
CA LEU A 279 9.86 20.17 3.04
C LEU A 279 9.47 20.24 1.56
N PHE A 280 9.22 19.08 0.96
CA PHE A 280 8.79 18.97 -0.43
C PHE A 280 7.46 19.66 -0.68
N ALA A 281 6.46 19.42 0.18
CA ALA A 281 5.15 20.04 0.08
C ALA A 281 5.22 21.56 0.29
N ASN A 282 6.05 22.06 1.21
CA ASN A 282 6.17 23.50 1.43
C ASN A 282 6.70 24.24 0.18
N ARG A 283 7.51 23.56 -0.64
CA ARG A 283 8.07 24.11 -1.88
C ARG A 283 7.15 23.94 -3.09
N TYR A 284 6.56 22.76 -3.26
CA TYR A 284 5.88 22.37 -4.50
C TYR A 284 4.36 22.34 -4.43
N TYR A 285 3.75 22.21 -3.23
CA TYR A 285 2.30 21.98 -3.12
C TYR A 285 1.47 23.10 -3.75
N ARG A 286 1.84 24.37 -3.52
CA ARG A 286 1.12 25.52 -4.11
C ARG A 286 1.17 25.48 -5.64
N LYS A 287 2.34 25.17 -6.20
CA LYS A 287 2.53 25.06 -7.65
C LYS A 287 1.72 23.89 -8.22
N SER A 288 1.78 22.72 -7.60
CA SER A 288 1.00 21.55 -8.02
C SER A 288 -0.51 21.83 -7.98
N TRP A 289 -0.99 22.54 -6.96
CA TRP A 289 -2.39 22.95 -6.87
C TRP A 289 -2.80 23.96 -7.95
N GLN A 290 -1.94 24.93 -8.28
CA GLN A 290 -2.19 25.87 -9.37
C GLN A 290 -2.26 25.14 -10.72
N CYS A 291 -1.28 24.29 -11.03
CA CYS A 291 -1.28 23.48 -12.25
C CYS A 291 -2.51 22.57 -12.34
N SER A 292 -2.99 22.05 -11.21
CA SER A 292 -4.23 21.28 -11.12
C SER A 292 -5.48 22.09 -11.49
N MET A 293 -5.50 23.40 -11.23
CA MET A 293 -6.65 24.27 -11.51
C MET A 293 -6.60 24.89 -12.92
N GLU A 294 -5.39 25.10 -13.46
CA GLU A 294 -5.14 25.65 -14.80
C GLU A 294 -5.59 24.72 -15.95
N ALA A 295 -5.93 23.47 -15.61
CA ALA A 295 -6.50 22.48 -16.50
C ALA A 295 -7.90 22.90 -17.03
N VAL A 296 -7.91 23.81 -17.99
CA VAL A 296 -8.94 23.91 -19.02
C VAL A 296 -8.80 22.66 -19.90
N ASP A 297 -9.93 22.10 -20.37
CA ASP A 297 -10.07 20.79 -21.05
C ASP A 297 -9.07 20.48 -22.20
N ASN A 298 -8.30 21.47 -22.67
CA ASN A 298 -7.36 21.37 -23.78
C ASN A 298 -5.88 21.62 -23.40
N GLN A 299 -5.51 21.59 -22.11
CA GLN A 299 -4.12 21.79 -21.74
C GLN A 299 -3.26 20.56 -22.03
N VAL A 300 -2.32 20.81 -22.93
CA VAL A 300 -1.30 19.92 -23.46
C VAL A 300 -0.25 19.59 -22.38
N LEU A 301 0.04 18.30 -22.13
CA LEU A 301 1.10 17.88 -21.19
C LEU A 301 2.43 18.59 -21.50
N GLY A 302 2.92 19.41 -20.55
CA GLY A 302 4.18 20.17 -20.65
C GLY A 302 5.45 19.32 -20.50
N LEU A 303 5.44 18.09 -21.02
CA LEU A 303 6.55 17.12 -20.97
C LEU A 303 7.62 17.43 -22.04
N GLU A 304 8.00 18.69 -22.14
CA GLU A 304 9.03 19.21 -23.05
C GLU A 304 10.38 18.50 -22.91
N TRP A 305 10.73 18.10 -21.68
CA TRP A 305 11.96 17.36 -21.40
C TRP A 305 11.92 15.94 -21.98
N LEU A 306 10.79 15.23 -21.79
CA LEU A 306 10.58 13.89 -22.30
C LEU A 306 10.53 13.90 -23.84
N ARG A 307 9.88 14.90 -24.42
CA ARG A 307 9.91 15.16 -25.86
C ARG A 307 11.34 15.37 -26.36
N ARG A 308 12.15 16.19 -25.67
CA ARG A 308 13.56 16.42 -26.05
C ARG A 308 14.39 15.15 -26.01
N VAL A 309 14.18 14.31 -25.00
CA VAL A 309 14.86 13.00 -24.89
C VAL A 309 14.39 12.05 -25.99
N LEU A 310 13.09 11.95 -26.24
CA LEU A 310 12.53 11.06 -27.27
C LEU A 310 12.89 11.50 -28.70
N VAL A 311 13.04 12.80 -28.96
CA VAL A 311 13.45 13.34 -30.27
C VAL A 311 14.97 13.27 -30.47
N TRP A 312 15.76 13.12 -29.41
CA TRP A 312 17.22 13.10 -29.48
C TRP A 312 17.79 12.02 -30.44
N PRO A 313 17.31 10.75 -30.43
CA PRO A 313 17.78 9.73 -31.36
C PRO A 313 17.42 10.04 -32.82
N PHE A 314 16.29 10.70 -33.06
CA PHE A 314 15.80 11.08 -34.39
C PHE A 314 16.45 12.35 -34.95
N ARG A 315 17.50 12.86 -34.30
CA ARG A 315 18.30 13.97 -34.84
C ARG A 315 19.21 13.54 -36.00
N TRP A 316 19.55 12.26 -36.07
CA TRP A 316 20.45 11.70 -37.09
C TRP A 316 19.72 11.10 -38.30
N THR A 317 18.39 11.13 -38.32
CA THR A 317 17.57 10.60 -39.42
C THR A 317 17.30 11.65 -40.50
N ASP A 318 16.83 11.19 -41.66
CA ASP A 318 16.41 12.02 -42.80
C ASP A 318 15.51 13.20 -42.35
N PRO A 319 15.74 14.44 -42.86
CA PRO A 319 14.95 15.61 -42.52
C PRO A 319 13.43 15.43 -42.65
N VAL A 320 12.94 14.64 -43.61
CA VAL A 320 11.49 14.40 -43.77
C VAL A 320 10.95 13.53 -42.63
N PHE A 321 11.64 12.43 -42.33
CA PHE A 321 11.26 11.53 -41.24
C PHE A 321 11.32 12.24 -39.88
N ARG A 322 12.29 13.14 -39.69
CA ARG A 322 12.43 13.93 -38.47
C ARG A 322 11.20 14.80 -38.18
N VAL A 323 10.59 15.41 -39.19
CA VAL A 323 9.38 16.22 -39.01
C VAL A 323 8.19 15.36 -38.58
N ILE A 324 8.03 14.19 -39.21
CA ILE A 324 6.97 13.23 -38.89
C ILE A 324 7.17 12.66 -37.48
N ALA A 325 8.37 12.18 -37.16
CA ALA A 325 8.70 11.64 -35.85
C ALA A 325 8.52 12.69 -34.75
N ASN A 326 8.93 13.93 -34.98
CA ASN A 326 8.75 15.01 -34.01
C ASN A 326 7.26 15.34 -33.81
N LYS A 327 6.44 15.31 -34.88
CA LYS A 327 4.99 15.47 -34.78
C LYS A 327 4.37 14.32 -33.96
N GLU A 328 4.64 13.08 -34.32
CA GLU A 328 4.07 11.89 -33.64
C GLU A 328 4.50 11.83 -32.17
N ILE A 329 5.79 12.03 -31.86
CA ILE A 329 6.29 12.09 -30.48
C ILE A 329 5.61 13.23 -29.71
N THR A 330 5.39 14.37 -30.36
CA THR A 330 4.71 15.49 -29.72
C THR A 330 3.24 15.15 -29.45
N THR A 331 2.50 14.58 -30.39
CA THR A 331 1.11 14.13 -30.18
C THR A 331 1.03 13.06 -29.09
N PHE A 332 1.93 12.08 -29.15
CA PHE A 332 2.06 11.00 -28.18
C PHE A 332 2.28 11.50 -26.75
N VAL A 333 3.25 12.40 -26.56
CA VAL A 333 3.58 12.97 -25.25
C VAL A 333 2.42 13.85 -24.71
N ARG A 334 1.56 14.35 -25.59
CA ARG A 334 0.44 15.24 -25.26
C ARG A 334 -0.87 14.50 -24.98
N ASP A 335 -1.03 13.27 -25.47
CA ASP A 335 -2.26 12.49 -25.28
C ASP A 335 -2.13 11.47 -24.13
N PRO A 336 -2.73 11.74 -22.95
CA PRO A 336 -2.70 10.83 -21.82
C PRO A 336 -3.46 9.51 -22.06
N ALA A 337 -4.35 9.41 -23.05
CA ALA A 337 -5.04 8.16 -23.34
C ALA A 337 -4.08 7.07 -23.82
N ILE A 338 -3.08 7.45 -24.62
CA ILE A 338 -2.07 6.51 -25.15
C ILE A 338 -1.16 6.01 -24.03
N PHE A 339 -0.78 6.88 -23.08
CA PHE A 339 -0.02 6.46 -21.90
C PHE A 339 -0.76 5.41 -21.07
N SER A 340 -2.08 5.55 -20.90
CA SER A 340 -2.88 4.55 -20.19
C SER A 340 -2.92 3.21 -20.94
N GLN A 341 -3.00 3.23 -22.27
CA GLN A 341 -3.00 2.02 -23.09
C GLN A 341 -1.64 1.31 -23.09
N ILE A 342 -0.53 2.06 -23.20
CA ILE A 342 0.82 1.49 -23.10
C ILE A 342 1.05 0.87 -21.73
N PHE A 343 0.58 1.53 -20.67
CA PHE A 343 0.71 0.98 -19.33
C PHE A 343 -0.07 -0.33 -19.17
N MET A 344 -1.28 -0.42 -19.73
CA MET A 344 -2.05 -1.66 -19.79
C MET A 344 -1.33 -2.76 -20.58
N MET A 345 -0.82 -2.44 -21.78
CA MET A 345 -0.07 -3.39 -22.61
C MET A 345 1.19 -3.86 -21.88
N ALA A 346 1.95 -2.95 -21.29
CA ALA A 346 3.17 -3.27 -20.53
C ALA A 346 2.86 -4.15 -19.32
N ALA A 347 1.76 -3.88 -18.60
CA ALA A 347 1.30 -4.74 -17.52
C ALA A 347 1.01 -6.16 -18.01
N ILE A 348 0.30 -6.31 -19.13
CA ILE A 348 0.02 -7.64 -19.72
C ILE A 348 1.32 -8.33 -20.13
N VAL A 349 2.21 -7.65 -20.84
CA VAL A 349 3.50 -8.20 -21.29
C VAL A 349 4.35 -8.62 -20.09
N PHE A 350 4.39 -7.82 -19.03
CA PHE A 350 5.16 -8.16 -17.84
C PHE A 350 4.57 -9.36 -17.12
N VAL A 351 3.24 -9.40 -16.94
CA VAL A 351 2.55 -10.55 -16.34
C VAL A 351 2.80 -11.81 -17.17
N TYR A 352 2.70 -11.72 -18.49
CA TYR A 352 2.88 -12.86 -19.39
C TYR A 352 4.34 -13.31 -19.51
N GLY A 353 5.28 -12.37 -19.64
CA GLY A 353 6.71 -12.65 -19.67
C GLY A 353 7.20 -13.28 -18.37
N TYR A 354 6.70 -12.80 -17.23
CA TYR A 354 6.95 -13.43 -15.94
C TYR A 354 6.27 -14.79 -15.85
N ASN A 355 5.06 -14.95 -16.39
CA ASN A 355 4.40 -16.26 -16.46
C ASN A 355 5.20 -17.29 -17.28
N LEU A 356 5.78 -16.86 -18.40
CA LEU A 356 6.68 -17.66 -19.23
C LEU A 356 7.98 -18.03 -18.49
N SER A 357 8.50 -17.16 -17.62
CA SER A 357 9.69 -17.46 -16.82
C SER A 357 9.45 -18.52 -15.73
N ILE A 358 8.19 -18.72 -15.34
CA ILE A 358 7.77 -19.66 -14.30
C ILE A 358 7.28 -20.99 -14.88
N LEU A 359 6.94 -21.03 -16.18
CA LEU A 359 6.63 -22.28 -16.85
C LEU A 359 7.79 -23.24 -16.66
N PRO A 360 7.55 -24.45 -16.10
CA PRO A 360 8.58 -25.47 -15.96
C PRO A 360 8.86 -26.04 -17.35
N LEU A 361 9.61 -25.29 -18.16
CA LEU A 361 10.07 -25.69 -19.49
C LEU A 361 10.95 -26.95 -19.43
N LYS A 362 11.37 -27.36 -18.22
CA LYS A 362 12.18 -28.53 -17.93
C LYS A 362 11.37 -29.81 -17.71
N ASP A 363 10.06 -29.69 -17.42
CA ASP A 363 9.17 -30.84 -17.15
C ASP A 363 8.27 -31.18 -18.34
N ILE A 364 8.47 -30.54 -19.49
CA ILE A 364 7.80 -30.95 -20.72
C ILE A 364 8.33 -32.34 -21.05
N PRO A 365 7.51 -33.41 -21.02
CA PRO A 365 7.95 -34.72 -21.46
C PRO A 365 8.50 -34.55 -22.87
N SER A 366 9.67 -35.12 -23.13
CA SER A 366 10.29 -35.22 -24.44
C SER A 366 9.40 -36.05 -25.38
N LEU A 367 8.23 -35.53 -25.73
CA LEU A 367 7.30 -36.10 -26.71
C LEU A 367 7.74 -35.80 -28.15
N TYR A 368 8.84 -35.05 -28.31
CA TYR A 368 9.43 -34.69 -29.60
C TYR A 368 10.92 -35.03 -29.73
N SER A 369 11.47 -35.94 -28.91
CA SER A 369 12.64 -36.71 -29.33
C SER A 369 12.14 -37.91 -30.13
N GLY A 370 11.59 -37.64 -31.32
CA GLY A 370 11.49 -38.66 -32.35
C GLY A 370 12.90 -39.14 -32.62
N GLU A 371 13.10 -40.44 -32.45
CA GLU A 371 14.28 -41.15 -32.91
C GLU A 371 14.61 -40.71 -34.33
N LEU A 372 15.70 -39.97 -34.48
CA LEU A 372 16.42 -39.89 -35.75
C LEU A 372 17.55 -40.91 -35.62
N ASN A 373 17.23 -42.13 -36.07
CA ASN A 373 18.23 -43.06 -36.60
C ASN A 373 19.00 -42.41 -37.76
#